data_AF-A0A9X1QA25-F1
#
_entry.id   AF-A0A9X1QA25-F1
#
_cell.length_a   1.000
_cell.length_b   1.000
_cell.length_c   1.000
_cell.angle_alpha   90.00
_cell.angle_beta   90.00
_cell.angle_gamma   90.00
#
_symmetry.space_group_name_H-M   'P 1'
#
loop_
_entity.id
_entity.type
_entity.pdbx_description
1 polymer ?
#
loop_
_entity_poly.entity_id
_entity_poly.type
_entity_poly.pdbx_seq_one_letter_code
_entity_poly.pdbx_strand_id
1 'polypeptide(L)' 'IIPVVVYVLGCPPRPEALLQGILKLQEKIARESLGERYGTGTARPSTAALQSGLVSPPEAPGPGGVSRTSVGEADR' A
#
# COMPACT_ATOMS: atom_id res chain seq x y z
N ILE A 1 19.74 -4.30 6.71
CA ILE A 1 20.05 -5.68 6.23
C ILE A 1 18.72 -6.33 5.85
N ILE A 2 18.64 -7.02 4.71
CA ILE A 2 17.40 -7.61 4.17
C ILE A 2 17.55 -9.14 4.16
N PRO A 3 16.52 -9.91 4.54
CA PRO A 3 16.58 -11.37 4.50
C PRO A 3 16.52 -11.89 3.05
N VAL A 4 17.62 -12.47 2.60
CA VAL A 4 17.72 -13.09 1.27
C VAL A 4 17.38 -14.56 1.38
N VAL A 5 16.54 -15.05 0.47
CA VAL A 5 16.02 -16.42 0.48
C VAL A 5 16.82 -17.40 -0.37
N VAL A 6 17.48 -16.92 -1.43
CA VAL A 6 18.32 -17.71 -2.35
C VAL A 6 19.48 -16.83 -2.79
N TYR A 7 20.69 -17.39 -2.77
CA TYR A 7 21.92 -16.73 -3.25
C TYR A 7 22.37 -17.38 -4.57
N VAL A 8 22.87 -16.56 -5.51
CA VAL A 8 23.44 -17.01 -6.79
C VAL A 8 24.91 -16.60 -6.84
N LEU A 9 25.80 -17.54 -7.17
CA LEU A 9 27.24 -17.30 -7.25
C LEU A 9 27.64 -16.80 -8.65
N GLY A 10 28.56 -15.84 -8.71
CA GLY A 10 29.23 -15.40 -9.94
C GLY A 10 29.44 -13.88 -10.06
N CYS A 11 30.40 -13.47 -10.90
CA CYS A 11 30.69 -12.06 -11.22
C CYS A 11 31.11 -11.92 -12.70
N PRO A 12 30.16 -11.70 -13.63
CA PRO A 12 28.71 -11.82 -13.47
C PRO A 12 28.28 -13.30 -13.42
N PRO A 13 27.15 -13.62 -12.74
CA PRO A 13 26.61 -14.98 -12.78
C PRO A 13 26.26 -15.33 -14.23
N ARG A 14 26.60 -16.56 -14.63
CA ARG A 14 26.17 -17.05 -15.94
C ARG A 14 24.64 -17.09 -16.03
N PRO A 15 24.04 -16.90 -17.21
CA PRO A 15 22.59 -16.91 -17.38
C PRO A 15 21.92 -18.15 -16.76
N GLU A 16 22.56 -19.32 -16.89
CA GLU A 16 22.06 -20.59 -16.37
C GLU A 16 22.02 -20.59 -14.83
N ALA A 17 23.01 -19.98 -14.18
CA ALA A 17 23.07 -19.90 -12.72
C ALA A 17 21.95 -19.00 -12.15
N LEU A 18 21.64 -17.91 -12.85
CA LEU A 18 20.52 -17.03 -12.47
C LEU A 18 19.17 -17.73 -12.66
N LEU A 19 18.99 -18.42 -13.80
CA LEU A 19 17.79 -19.22 -14.07
C LEU A 19 17.57 -20.29 -12.99
N GLN A 20 18.63 -20.99 -12.59
CA GLN A 20 18.56 -21.96 -11.49
C GLN A 20 18.15 -21.30 -10.17
N GLY A 21 18.64 -20.09 -9.88
CA GLY A 21 18.22 -19.31 -8.70
C GLY A 21 16.73 -18.97 -8.71
N ILE A 22 16.19 -18.60 -9.87
CA ILE A 22 14.76 -18.31 -10.05
C ILE A 22 13.91 -19.57 -9.84
N LEU A 23 14.32 -20.71 -10.42
CA LEU A 23 13.60 -21.98 -10.25
C LEU A 23 13.58 -22.41 -8.77
N LYS A 24 14.71 -22.30 -8.06
CA LYS A 24 14.75 -22.57 -6.61
C LYS A 24 13.82 -21.69 -5.80
N LEU A 25 13.68 -20.42 -6.18
CA LEU A 25 12.74 -19.51 -5.55
C LEU A 25 11.29 -19.94 -5.81
N GLN A 26 10.96 -20.29 -7.05
CA GLN A 26 9.63 -20.78 -7.41
C GLN A 26 9.27 -22.06 -6.65
N GLU A 27 10.19 -23.02 -6.55
CA GLU A 27 9.99 -24.24 -5.78
C GLU A 27 9.76 -23.97 -4.29
N LYS A 28 10.49 -23.01 -3.72
CA LYS A 28 10.30 -22.62 -2.32
C LYS A 28 8.91 -22.01 -2.11
N ILE A 29 8.49 -21.09 -2.97
CA ILE A 29 7.15 -20.48 -2.91
C ILE A 29 6.06 -21.54 -3.07
N ALA A 30 6.22 -22.48 -3.99
CA ALA A 30 5.24 -23.55 -4.22
C ALA A 30 5.03 -24.47 -3.00
N ARG A 31 6.03 -24.58 -2.12
CA ARG A 31 5.95 -25.38 -0.88
C ARG A 31 5.40 -24.58 0.31
N GLU A 32 5.26 -23.27 0.18
CA GLU A 32 4.76 -22.43 1.28
C GLU A 32 3.23 -22.52 1.38
N SER A 33 2.72 -22.71 2.60
CA SER A 33 1.29 -22.64 2.89
C SER A 33 0.86 -21.19 3.13
N LEU A 34 -0.11 -20.69 2.36
CA LEU A 34 -0.68 -19.36 2.58
C LEU A 34 -1.35 -19.24 3.96
N GLY A 35 -1.93 -20.33 4.47
CA GLY A 35 -2.56 -20.36 5.79
C GLY A 35 -1.54 -20.24 6.93
N GLU A 36 -0.35 -20.82 6.76
CA GLU A 36 0.75 -20.68 7.72
C GLU A 36 1.42 -19.31 7.62
N ARG A 37 1.55 -18.75 6.40
CA ARG A 37 2.18 -17.45 6.14
C ARG A 37 1.34 -16.26 6.56
N TYR A 38 0.03 -16.32 6.34
CA TYR A 38 -0.89 -15.20 6.57
C TYR A 38 -1.89 -15.43 7.71
N GLY A 39 -1.74 -16.53 8.44
CA GLY A 39 -2.54 -16.84 9.63
C GLY A 39 -3.94 -17.37 9.29
N THR A 40 -4.21 -18.60 9.70
CA THR A 40 -5.56 -19.20 9.72
C THR A 40 -6.45 -18.66 10.85
N GLY A 41 -5.94 -17.75 11.70
CA GLY A 41 -6.56 -17.33 12.96
C GLY A 41 -7.59 -16.20 12.87
N THR A 42 -7.80 -15.59 11.70
CA THR A 42 -8.90 -14.65 11.49
C THR A 42 -9.62 -15.10 10.23
N ALA A 43 -10.89 -15.48 10.36
CA ALA A 43 -11.74 -15.77 9.20
C ALA A 43 -11.54 -14.63 8.19
N ARG A 44 -11.23 -14.98 6.93
CA ARG A 44 -11.06 -14.02 5.83
C ARG A 44 -12.19 -12.99 5.96
N PRO A 45 -11.90 -11.70 6.22
CA PRO A 45 -12.96 -10.73 6.46
C PRO A 45 -13.88 -10.74 5.24
N SER A 46 -15.18 -10.90 5.51
CA SER A 46 -16.17 -10.92 4.45
C SER A 46 -16.17 -9.57 3.74
N THR A 47 -16.58 -9.54 2.48
CA THR A 47 -16.79 -8.27 1.76
C THR A 47 -17.78 -7.37 2.50
N ALA A 48 -18.71 -7.95 3.27
CA ALA A 48 -19.61 -7.21 4.15
C ALA A 48 -18.87 -6.47 5.29
N ALA A 49 -17.75 -6.99 5.79
CA ALA A 49 -16.93 -6.30 6.79
C ALA A 49 -16.20 -5.06 6.22
N LEU A 50 -16.17 -4.89 4.89
CA LEU A 50 -15.52 -3.77 4.21
C LEU A 50 -16.50 -2.62 3.88
N GLN A 51 -17.71 -2.60 4.46
CA GLN A 51 -18.59 -1.44 4.33
C GLN A 51 -18.10 -0.31 5.25
N SER A 52 -17.17 0.49 4.75
CA SER A 52 -16.92 1.81 5.33
C SER A 52 -18.19 2.64 5.23
N GLY A 53 -18.61 3.28 6.32
CA GLY A 53 -19.73 4.22 6.31
C GLY A 53 -19.48 5.34 5.31
N LEU A 54 -20.54 5.78 4.61
CA LEU A 54 -20.47 6.95 3.74
C LEU A 54 -20.06 8.18 4.55
N VAL A 55 -19.01 8.86 4.11
CA VAL A 55 -18.63 10.18 4.61
C VAL A 55 -19.79 11.14 4.35
N SER A 56 -20.20 11.86 5.39
CA SER A 56 -21.19 12.93 5.27
C SER A 56 -20.64 14.02 4.35
N PRO A 57 -21.41 14.51 3.38
CA PRO A 57 -20.99 15.63 2.55
C PRO A 57 -20.70 16.85 3.46
N PRO A 58 -19.63 17.62 3.18
CA PRO A 58 -19.40 18.87 3.90
C PRO A 58 -20.61 19.78 3.70
N GLU A 59 -21.06 20.43 4.78
CA GLU A 59 -22.19 21.35 4.75
C GLU A 59 -21.92 22.44 3.71
N ALA A 60 -22.82 22.56 2.72
CA ALA A 60 -22.62 23.50 1.63
C ALA A 60 -22.48 24.92 2.18
N PRO A 61 -21.55 25.74 1.67
CA PRO A 61 -21.46 27.14 2.07
C PRO A 61 -22.78 27.84 1.69
N GLY A 62 -23.53 28.25 2.72
CA GLY A 62 -24.81 28.93 2.55
C GLY A 62 -24.64 30.25 1.77
N PRO A 63 -25.68 30.71 1.05
CA PRO A 63 -25.62 31.95 0.29
C PRO A 63 -25.73 33.13 1.26
N GLY A 64 -24.61 33.73 1.65
CA GLY A 64 -24.65 35.04 2.32
C GLY A 64 -23.38 35.47 3.02
N GLY A 65 -22.75 36.51 2.48
CA GLY A 65 -21.89 37.41 3.26
C GLY A 65 -20.53 37.71 2.65
N VAL A 66 -20.48 38.48 1.57
CA VAL A 66 -19.26 39.23 1.21
C VAL A 66 -19.10 40.34 2.26
N SER A 67 -18.23 40.12 3.24
CA SER A 67 -17.73 41.22 4.09
C SER A 67 -16.73 42.03 3.27
N ARG A 68 -17.16 43.21 2.81
CA ARG A 68 -16.26 44.27 2.33
C ARG A 68 -15.39 44.73 3.49
N THR A 69 -14.09 44.46 3.44
CA THR A 69 -13.11 45.14 4.28
C THR A 69 -12.78 46.48 3.64
N SER A 70 -13.30 47.57 4.18
CA SER A 70 -12.79 48.91 3.91
C SER A 70 -11.46 49.06 4.66
N VAL A 71 -10.35 49.21 3.93
CA VAL A 71 -9.09 49.70 4.51
C VAL A 71 -8.93 51.14 4.06
N GLY A 72 -8.90 52.05 5.03
CA GLY A 72 -8.94 53.49 4.83
C GLY A 72 -7.58 54.15 4.66
N GLU A 73 -7.68 55.40 4.21
CA GLU A 73 -6.84 56.57 4.48
C GLU A 73 -5.32 56.45 4.28
N ALA A 74 -4.90 56.92 3.11
CA ALA A 74 -3.55 57.42 2.88
C ALA A 74 -3.48 58.89 3.37
N ASP A 75 -2.83 59.13 4.50
CA ASP A 75 -2.24 60.45 4.80
C ASP A 75 -1.08 60.32 5.82
N ARG A 76 0.15 60.19 5.27
CA ARG A 76 1.41 60.84 5.69
C ARG A 76 2.62 60.25 4.95
#